data_AF-A0A5E4C4D1-F1
#
_entry.id   AF-A0A5E4C4D1-F1
#
_cell.length_a   1.000
_cell.length_b   1.000
_cell.length_c   1.000
_cell.angle_alpha   90.00
_cell.angle_beta   90.00
_cell.angle_gamma   90.00
#
_symmetry.space_group_name_H-M   'P 1'
#
loop_
_entity.id
_entity.type
_entity.pdbx_description
1 polymer ?
#
loop_
_entity_poly.entity_id
_entity_poly.type
_entity_poly.pdbx_seq_one_letter_code
_entity_poly.pdbx_strand_id
1 'polypeptide(L)'
;MDFNQLEAFLTAQTKKQGGITSDQAAVISKFWKSHKTKIRESLMNQSRWDNGLRGLSWRVDAKSQSRHSSQIHTPVAIIELEFGKSGQTVAEAGFELGILPSQPPKLLGLQACTTAPC
;
A
#
# COMPACT_ATOMS: atom_id res chain seq x y z
N MET A 1 19.53 14.03 -6.58
CA MET A 1 20.02 15.36 -7.01
C MET A 1 21.53 15.29 -7.13
N ASP A 2 22.07 15.68 -8.29
CA ASP A 2 23.52 15.83 -8.50
C ASP A 2 24.02 17.18 -7.94
N PHE A 3 25.34 17.37 -7.90
CA PHE A 3 25.96 18.55 -7.30
C PHE A 3 25.65 19.83 -8.08
N ASN A 4 25.57 19.75 -9.41
CA ASN A 4 25.31 20.91 -10.26
C ASN A 4 23.88 21.43 -10.05
N GLN A 5 22.91 20.52 -9.90
CA GLN A 5 21.52 20.86 -9.59
C GLN A 5 21.38 21.48 -8.20
N LEU A 6 22.11 20.96 -7.20
CA LEU A 6 22.09 21.53 -5.85
C LEU A 6 22.66 22.94 -5.83
N GLU A 7 23.81 23.17 -6.48
CA GLU A 7 24.42 24.49 -6.55
C GLU A 7 23.53 25.48 -7.32
N ALA A 8 22.89 25.06 -8.41
CA ALA A 8 21.91 25.88 -9.12
C ALA A 8 20.72 26.26 -8.22
N PHE A 9 20.20 25.31 -7.45
CA PHE A 9 19.11 25.55 -6.49
C PHE A 9 19.53 26.54 -5.38
N LEU A 10 20.69 26.32 -4.76
CA LEU A 10 21.19 27.19 -3.69
C LEU A 10 21.55 28.59 -4.20
N THR A 11 22.06 28.69 -5.43
CA THR A 11 22.31 29.97 -6.11
C THR A 11 21.00 30.73 -6.37
N ALA A 12 19.94 30.02 -6.77
CA ALA A 12 18.62 30.64 -6.94
C ALA A 12 18.03 31.13 -5.60
N GLN A 13 18.24 30.38 -4.52
CA GLN A 13 17.72 30.73 -3.19
C GLN A 13 18.48 31.89 -2.52
N THR A 14 19.78 32.00 -2.73
CA THR A 14 20.58 33.11 -2.19
C THR A 14 20.36 34.43 -2.94
N LYS A 15 19.93 34.37 -4.21
CA LYS A 15 19.57 35.55 -5.02
C LYS A 15 18.14 36.05 -4.79
N LYS A 16 17.29 35.27 -4.13
CA LYS A 16 15.89 35.63 -3.86
C LYS A 16 15.80 36.58 -2.66
N GLN A 17 15.02 37.66 -2.77
CA GLN A 17 14.72 38.50 -1.60
C GLN A 17 13.97 37.70 -0.53
N GLY A 18 14.48 37.75 0.71
CA GLY A 18 13.99 36.90 1.81
C GLY A 18 14.37 35.42 1.68
N GLY A 19 15.34 35.10 0.82
CA GLY A 19 15.91 33.77 0.68
C GLY A 19 16.91 33.41 1.78
N ILE A 20 17.66 32.34 1.55
CA ILE A 20 18.67 31.84 2.50
C ILE A 20 19.98 32.61 2.38
N THR A 21 20.73 32.73 3.47
CA THR A 21 22.05 33.37 3.45
C THR A 21 23.12 32.44 2.85
N SER A 22 24.25 33.02 2.44
CA SER A 22 25.39 32.24 1.91
C SER A 22 25.88 31.18 2.91
N ASP A 23 25.92 31.51 4.19
CA ASP A 23 26.34 30.58 5.24
C ASP A 23 25.37 29.40 5.39
N GLN A 24 24.06 29.68 5.31
CA GLN A 24 23.03 28.64 5.31
C GLN A 24 23.17 27.73 4.09
N ALA A 25 23.39 28.30 2.90
CA ALA A 25 23.63 27.53 1.69
C ALA A 25 24.87 26.63 1.83
N ALA A 26 25.97 27.11 2.43
CA ALA A 26 27.17 26.33 2.67
C ALA A 26 26.92 25.13 3.62
N VAL A 27 26.12 25.33 4.67
CA VAL A 27 25.70 24.24 5.57
C VAL A 27 24.84 23.22 4.83
N ILE A 28 23.90 23.66 4.00
CA ILE A 28 23.05 22.77 3.19
C ILE A 28 23.89 21.99 2.17
N SER A 29 24.86 22.62 1.50
CA SER A 29 25.80 21.93 0.61
C SER A 29 26.60 20.85 1.34
N LYS A 30 27.09 21.13 2.55
CA LYS A 30 27.80 20.16 3.39
C LYS A 30 26.89 19.00 3.82
N PHE A 31 25.66 19.31 4.25
CA PHE A 31 24.67 18.31 4.65
C PHE A 31 24.36 17.36 3.49
N TRP A 32 24.06 17.90 2.31
CA TRP A 32 23.75 17.10 1.13
C TRP A 32 24.94 16.23 0.71
N LYS A 33 26.16 16.79 0.66
CA LYS A 33 27.38 16.04 0.33
C LYS A 33 27.60 14.85 1.28
N SER A 34 27.41 15.06 2.58
CA SER A 34 27.63 14.04 3.61
C SER A 34 26.51 12.99 3.67
N HIS A 35 25.26 13.35 3.36
CA HIS A 35 24.10 12.49 3.61
C HIS A 35 23.37 12.00 2.36
N LYS A 36 23.80 12.38 1.14
CA LYS A 36 23.06 12.00 -0.10
C LYS A 36 22.77 10.51 -0.21
N THR A 37 23.70 9.66 0.23
CA THR A 37 23.56 8.19 0.14
C THR A 37 22.47 7.72 1.09
N LYS A 38 22.49 8.14 2.35
CA LYS A 38 21.46 7.82 3.35
C LYS A 38 20.08 8.36 2.94
N ILE A 39 20.02 9.58 2.40
CA ILE A 39 18.79 10.18 1.89
C ILE A 39 18.26 9.35 0.72
N ARG A 40 19.12 8.99 -0.23
CA ARG A 40 18.77 8.12 -1.37
C ARG A 40 18.28 6.76 -0.91
N GLU A 41 18.97 6.11 0.02
CA GLU A 41 18.60 4.80 0.55
C GLU A 41 17.28 4.86 1.30
N SER A 42 17.08 5.86 2.16
CA SER A 42 15.81 6.07 2.87
C SER A 42 14.66 6.28 1.88
N LEU A 43 14.85 7.16 0.90
CA LEU A 43 13.86 7.42 -0.14
C LEU A 43 13.58 6.15 -0.96
N MET A 44 14.62 5.40 -1.34
CA MET A 44 14.47 4.13 -2.05
C MET A 44 13.69 3.12 -1.23
N ASN A 45 14.03 2.93 0.05
CA ASN A 45 13.33 2.00 0.93
C ASN A 45 11.86 2.36 1.11
N GLN A 46 11.51 3.65 1.14
CA GLN A 46 10.12 4.13 1.21
C GLN A 46 9.39 4.05 -0.14
N SER A 47 10.12 4.22 -1.25
CA SER A 47 9.55 4.21 -2.61
C SER A 47 9.39 2.80 -3.19
N ARG A 48 9.91 1.78 -2.50
CA ARG A 48 9.68 0.38 -2.87
C ARG A 48 8.20 0.07 -2.65
N TRP A 49 7.51 -0.22 -3.76
CA TRP A 49 6.24 -0.92 -3.70
C TRP A 49 6.52 -2.23 -2.97
N ASP A 50 5.79 -2.49 -1.90
CA ASP A 50 6.07 -3.59 -1.00
C ASP A 50 6.46 -4.86 -1.76
N ASN A 51 7.68 -5.33 -1.50
CA ASN A 51 8.31 -6.37 -2.31
C ASN A 51 7.75 -7.78 -2.02
N GLY A 52 6.61 -7.88 -1.31
CA GLY A 52 5.96 -9.13 -0.98
C GLY A 52 4.93 -9.50 -2.05
N LEU A 53 5.14 -10.61 -2.75
CA LEU A 53 4.09 -11.25 -3.53
C LEU A 53 3.07 -11.84 -2.54
N ARG A 54 1.89 -11.23 -2.45
CA ARG A 54 0.78 -11.68 -1.59
C ARG A 54 -0.01 -12.81 -2.24
N GLY A 55 -0.13 -12.78 -3.57
CA GLY A 55 -0.92 -13.74 -4.32
C GLY A 55 -0.43 -13.85 -5.76
N LEU A 56 -0.53 -15.04 -6.31
CA LEU A 56 -0.31 -15.31 -7.73
C LEU A 56 -1.47 -16.18 -8.22
N SER A 57 -2.18 -15.70 -9.22
CA SER A 57 -3.21 -16.44 -9.92
C SER A 57 -2.84 -16.52 -11.40
N TRP A 58 -3.09 -17.65 -12.03
CA TRP A 58 -2.88 -17.79 -13.47
C TRP A 58 -3.99 -18.61 -14.08
N ARG A 59 -4.32 -18.28 -15.32
CA ARG A 59 -5.28 -19.02 -16.14
C ARG A 59 -4.72 -19.17 -17.53
N VAL A 60 -4.94 -20.34 -18.12
CA VAL A 60 -4.60 -20.61 -19.52
C VAL A 60 -5.90 -20.71 -20.29
N ASP A 61 -6.12 -19.74 -21.15
CA ASP A 61 -7.29 -19.64 -21.99
C ASP A 61 -6.98 -20.24 -23.37
N ALA A 62 -7.89 -21.06 -23.88
CA ALA A 62 -7.94 -21.40 -25.30
C ALA A 62 -8.82 -20.37 -26.01
N LYS A 63 -8.33 -19.76 -27.10
CA LYS A 63 -9.18 -18.87 -27.91
C LYS A 63 -10.34 -19.69 -28.50
N SER A 64 -11.58 -19.20 -28.38
CA SER A 64 -12.74 -19.84 -29.03
C SER A 64 -12.82 -19.41 -30.50
N GLN A 65 -13.19 -20.35 -31.38
CA GLN A 65 -13.22 -20.18 -32.83
C GLN A 65 -14.62 -19.79 -33.32
N SER A 66 -14.68 -18.84 -34.25
CA SER A 66 -15.87 -18.58 -35.08
C SER A 66 -15.95 -19.58 -36.24
N ARG A 67 -17.18 -19.86 -36.72
CA ARG A 67 -17.65 -21.04 -37.49
C ARG A 67 -16.88 -21.51 -38.76
N HIS A 68 -15.72 -20.95 -39.11
CA HIS A 68 -15.06 -21.16 -40.41
C HIS A 68 -13.53 -21.39 -40.40
N SER A 69 -12.93 -21.93 -39.35
CA SER A 69 -11.54 -22.45 -39.45
C SER A 69 -11.34 -23.65 -38.54
N SER A 70 -10.27 -24.44 -38.70
CA SER A 70 -10.18 -25.81 -38.16
C SER A 70 -9.04 -26.10 -37.17
N GLN A 71 -8.33 -25.10 -36.62
CA GLN A 71 -7.39 -25.41 -35.53
C GLN A 71 -7.03 -24.15 -34.72
N ILE A 72 -7.38 -24.14 -33.43
CA ILE A 72 -6.82 -23.19 -32.47
C ILE A 72 -5.88 -23.95 -31.54
N HIS A 73 -4.58 -23.75 -31.75
CA HIS A 73 -3.50 -24.32 -30.92
C HIS A 73 -2.67 -23.26 -30.21
N THR A 74 -3.20 -22.06 -30.02
CA THR A 74 -2.45 -20.98 -29.35
C THR A 74 -3.00 -20.78 -27.93
N PRO A 75 -2.46 -21.49 -26.92
CA PRO A 75 -2.82 -21.23 -25.54
C PRO A 75 -2.38 -19.82 -25.14
N VAL A 76 -3.23 -19.11 -24.41
CA VAL A 76 -2.93 -17.79 -23.86
C VAL A 76 -2.88 -17.89 -22.35
N ALA A 77 -1.72 -17.61 -21.76
CA ALA A 77 -1.60 -17.53 -20.30
C ALA A 77 -1.84 -16.09 -19.83
N ILE A 78 -2.67 -15.94 -18.80
CA ILE A 78 -2.87 -14.68 -18.07
C ILE A 78 -2.35 -14.91 -16.66
N ILE A 79 -1.48 -14.02 -16.19
CA ILE A 79 -0.90 -14.07 -14.84
C ILE A 79 -1.34 -12.81 -14.10
N GLU A 80 -1.93 -13.00 -12.94
CA GLU A 80 -2.32 -11.95 -12.00
C GLU A 80 -1.41 -12.04 -10.77
N LEU A 81 -0.72 -10.94 -10.49
CA LEU A 81 0.23 -10.83 -9.38
C LEU A 81 -0.31 -9.79 -8.40
N GLU A 82 -0.50 -10.20 -7.16
CA GLU A 82 -0.90 -9.33 -6.06
C GLU A 82 0.34 -9.00 -5.22
N PHE A 83 0.70 -7.73 -5.12
CA PHE A 83 1.84 -7.25 -4.33
C PHE A 83 1.36 -6.52 -3.06
N GLY A 84 2.08 -6.66 -1.95
CA GLY A 84 1.80 -5.93 -0.71
C GLY A 84 2.70 -6.32 0.46
N LYS A 85 2.50 -5.66 1.61
CA LYS A 85 3.32 -5.83 2.83
C LYS A 85 3.28 -7.26 3.33
N SER A 86 4.44 -7.91 3.49
CA SER A 86 4.54 -9.11 4.33
C SER A 86 4.27 -8.72 5.79
N GLY A 87 3.27 -9.35 6.42
CA GLY A 87 3.00 -9.16 7.85
C GLY A 87 2.02 -8.04 8.24
N GLN A 88 1.33 -7.39 7.29
CA GLN A 88 0.07 -6.72 7.64
C GLN A 88 -1.02 -7.79 7.77
N THR A 89 -1.20 -8.32 8.98
CA THR A 89 -2.53 -8.77 9.38
C THR A 89 -3.42 -7.55 9.24
N VAL A 90 -4.27 -7.55 8.20
CA VAL A 90 -5.45 -6.71 8.22
C VAL A 90 -6.19 -7.15 9.47
N ALA A 91 -6.02 -6.39 10.56
CA ALA A 91 -7.00 -6.43 11.62
C ALA A 91 -8.27 -5.96 10.91
N GLU A 92 -9.11 -6.91 10.51
CA GLU A 92 -10.50 -6.61 10.24
C GLU A 92 -11.02 -5.96 11.52
N ALA A 93 -10.92 -4.64 11.58
CA ALA A 93 -11.85 -3.85 12.34
C ALA A 93 -13.19 -4.10 11.66
N GLY A 94 -13.82 -5.21 12.05
CA GLY A 94 -15.20 -5.52 11.73
C GLY A 94 -16.01 -4.33 12.15
N PHE A 95 -16.34 -3.47 11.19
CA PHE A 95 -17.47 -2.59 11.31
C PHE A 95 -18.67 -3.54 11.19
N GLU A 96 -19.12 -4.08 12.33
CA GLU A 96 -20.43 -4.70 12.45
C GLU A 96 -21.44 -3.64 12.01
N LEU A 97 -21.80 -3.67 10.72
CA LEU A 97 -23.09 -3.20 10.27
C LEU A 97 -24.10 -4.12 10.92
N GLY A 98 -24.59 -3.68 12.08
CA GLY A 98 -25.62 -4.35 12.85
C GLY A 98 -26.80 -4.69 11.95
N ILE A 99 -26.88 -5.96 11.58
CA ILE A 99 -28.14 -6.58 11.20
C ILE A 99 -28.45 -7.55 12.33
N LEU A 100 -29.34 -7.07 13.20
CA LEU A 100 -29.98 -7.82 14.28
C LEU A 100 -30.44 -9.19 13.75
N PRO A 101 -30.07 -10.33 14.38
CA PRO A 101 -30.72 -11.58 14.03
C PRO A 101 -32.18 -11.51 14.47
N SER A 102 -33.08 -11.63 13.50
CA SER A 102 -34.51 -11.79 13.69
C SER A 102 -34.79 -13.04 14.53
N GLN A 103 -34.95 -12.88 15.84
CA GLN A 103 -35.56 -13.92 16.67
C GLN A 103 -37.07 -14.00 16.37
N PRO A 104 -37.64 -15.20 16.16
CA PRO A 104 -39.08 -15.39 16.19
C PRO A 104 -39.58 -15.39 17.65
N PRO A 105 -40.82 -14.92 17.91
CA PRO A 105 -41.33 -14.76 19.26
C PRO A 105 -41.61 -16.15 19.88
N LYS A 106 -40.95 -16.47 20.98
CA LYS A 106 -41.43 -17.50 21.91
C LYS A 106 -42.18 -16.81 23.05
N LEU A 107 -43.49 -16.68 22.87
CA LEU A 107 -44.44 -16.58 23.97
C LEU A 107 -44.57 -17.98 24.58
N LEU A 108 -44.10 -18.17 25.80
CA LEU A 108 -44.81 -18.91 26.84
C LEU A 108 -44.03 -18.86 28.17
N GLY A 109 -44.72 -18.42 29.23
CA GLY A 109 -44.51 -18.98 30.57
C GLY A 109 -43.60 -18.21 31.51
N LEU A 110 -44.22 -17.37 32.36
CA LEU A 110 -43.73 -17.06 33.70
C LEU A 110 -43.24 -18.34 34.40
N GLN A 111 -42.06 -18.28 35.03
CA GLN A 111 -41.98 -18.70 36.43
C GLN A 111 -40.78 -18.03 37.12
N ALA A 112 -41.10 -17.22 38.12
CA ALA A 112 -40.15 -16.74 39.11
C ALA A 112 -39.69 -17.93 39.96
N CYS A 113 -38.37 -18.10 40.11
CA CYS A 113 -37.81 -18.85 41.22
C CYS A 113 -36.70 -18.03 41.87
N THR A 114 -36.90 -17.87 43.16
CA THR A 114 -36.22 -17.08 44.18
C THR A 114 -35.02 -17.85 44.75
N THR A 115 -34.07 -17.12 45.39
CA THR A 115 -33.06 -17.56 46.39
C THR A 115 -31.95 -18.51 45.91
N ALA A 116 -30.68 -18.45 46.32
CA ALA A 116 -29.82 -17.60 47.17
C ALA A 116 -28.36 -18.11 46.94
N PRO A 117 -27.30 -17.40 47.38
CA PRO A 117 -25.91 -17.76 47.08
C PRO A 117 -25.27 -18.62 48.17
N CYS A 118 -24.41 -19.57 47.76
CA CYS A 118 -23.15 -19.99 48.40
C CYS A 118 -22.30 -20.74 47.37
#